data_AF-K1TBH5-F1
#
_entry.id   AF-K1TBH5-F1
#
_cell.length_a   1.000
_cell.length_b   1.000
_cell.length_c   1.000
_cell.angle_alpha   90.00
_cell.angle_beta   90.00
_cell.angle_gamma   90.00
#
_symmetry.space_group_name_H-M   'P 1'
#
loop_
_entity.id
_entity.type
_entity.pdbx_description
1 polymer ?
#
loop_
_entity_poly.entity_id
_entity_poly.type
_entity_poly.pdbx_seq_one_letter_code
_entity_poly.pdbx_strand_id
1 'polypeptide(L)'
;MDSTLRRTWAEIDMDALAHNYETLRKRIGENVKFLGVVKADAYGHGSVQVSRLLQESGADYLAVSSIDEAVELRHNGITMPVLILGHTPKEEVSELIKNNITQAVTCRAKALEYSEEAS
;
A
#
# COMPACT_ATOMS: atom_id res chain seq x y z
N MET A 1 -20.79 16.45 3.64
CA MET A 1 -20.44 17.85 3.33
C MET A 1 -19.07 18.08 3.90
N ASP A 2 -18.06 18.10 3.04
CA ASP A 2 -16.69 18.39 3.47
C ASP A 2 -16.62 19.88 3.82
N SER A 3 -16.15 20.18 5.03
CA SER A 3 -16.09 21.55 5.52
C SER A 3 -14.91 22.27 4.85
N THR A 4 -15.20 23.21 3.97
CA THR A 4 -14.22 24.10 3.32
C THR A 4 -13.65 25.16 4.28
N LEU A 5 -13.76 24.98 5.60
CA LEU A 5 -13.29 25.93 6.61
C LEU A 5 -11.76 25.92 6.82
N ARG A 6 -10.99 25.20 6.00
CA ARG A 6 -9.51 25.20 6.07
C ARG A 6 -8.94 26.20 5.07
N ARG A 7 -8.06 27.09 5.54
CA ARG A 7 -7.44 28.15 4.72
C ARG A 7 -6.38 27.65 3.73
N THR A 8 -5.88 26.44 3.92
CA THR A 8 -4.81 25.84 3.12
C THR A 8 -5.18 24.38 2.82
N TRP A 9 -4.99 23.98 1.58
CA TRP A 9 -5.18 22.60 1.11
C TRP A 9 -4.08 22.22 0.13
N ALA A 10 -3.89 20.92 -0.08
CA ALA A 10 -3.11 20.38 -1.18
C ALA A 10 -4.08 19.80 -2.20
N GLU A 11 -3.91 20.17 -3.47
CA GLU A 11 -4.65 19.60 -4.59
C GLU A 11 -3.76 18.54 -5.25
N ILE A 12 -4.32 17.34 -5.45
CA ILE A 12 -3.63 16.21 -6.04
C ILE A 12 -4.25 15.96 -7.41
N ASP A 13 -3.44 16.07 -8.45
CA ASP A 13 -3.83 15.79 -9.82
C ASP A 13 -3.78 14.28 -10.09
N MET A 14 -4.95 13.65 -10.13
CA MET A 14 -5.09 12.21 -10.37
C MET A 14 -4.85 11.84 -11.84
N ASP A 15 -5.08 12.75 -12.78
CA ASP A 15 -4.79 12.52 -14.19
C ASP A 15 -3.28 12.48 -14.43
N ALA A 16 -2.52 13.34 -13.74
CA ALA A 16 -1.06 13.28 -13.75
C ALA A 16 -0.54 11.95 -13.18
N LEU A 17 -1.15 11.43 -12.11
CA LEU A 17 -0.78 10.13 -11.55
C LEU A 17 -1.07 8.99 -12.54
N ALA A 18 -2.25 8.98 -13.17
CA ALA A 18 -2.60 7.99 -14.20
C ALA A 18 -1.61 8.04 -15.37
N HIS A 19 -1.30 9.25 -15.86
CA HIS A 19 -0.34 9.45 -16.93
C HIS A 19 1.05 8.90 -16.58
N ASN A 20 1.52 9.16 -15.36
CA ASN A 20 2.81 8.66 -14.87
C ASN A 20 2.83 7.13 -14.80
N TYR A 21 1.77 6.54 -14.26
CA TYR A 21 1.63 5.09 -14.20
C TYR A 21 1.65 4.46 -15.60
N GLU A 22 0.84 4.94 -16.54
CA GLU A 22 0.79 4.42 -17.91
C GLU A 22 2.14 4.53 -18.62
N THR A 23 2.82 5.66 -18.44
CA THR A 23 4.14 5.90 -19.04
C THR A 23 5.16 4.89 -18.53
N LEU A 24 5.20 4.66 -17.21
CA LEU A 24 6.08 3.66 -16.62
C LEU A 24 5.68 2.25 -17.05
N ARG A 25 4.38 1.93 -17.05
CA ARG A 25 3.82 0.64 -17.45
C ARG A 25 4.24 0.25 -18.86
N LYS A 26 4.14 1.19 -19.81
CA LYS A 26 4.61 1.03 -21.20
C LYS A 26 6.12 0.81 -21.28
N ARG A 27 6.90 1.50 -20.44
CA ARG A 27 8.36 1.42 -20.43
C ARG A 27 8.89 0.09 -19.91
N ILE A 28 8.32 -0.44 -18.84
CA ILE A 28 8.79 -1.70 -18.23
C ILE A 28 8.20 -2.94 -18.93
N GLY A 29 7.12 -2.78 -19.71
CA GLY A 29 6.47 -3.85 -20.49
C GLY A 29 5.59 -4.76 -19.64
N GLU A 30 4.59 -5.42 -20.25
CA GLU A 30 3.52 -6.15 -19.55
C GLU A 30 3.99 -7.32 -18.68
N ASN A 31 5.16 -7.90 -18.99
CA ASN A 31 5.69 -9.07 -18.27
C ASN A 31 6.41 -8.73 -16.96
N VAL A 32 6.61 -7.45 -16.65
CA VAL A 32 7.28 -7.01 -15.42
C VAL A 32 6.23 -6.62 -14.39
N LYS A 33 6.32 -7.09 -13.16
CA LYS A 33 5.37 -6.65 -12.12
C LYS A 33 5.61 -5.19 -11.73
N PHE A 34 4.54 -4.43 -11.55
CA PHE A 34 4.55 -3.07 -11.03
C PHE A 34 4.13 -3.07 -9.57
N LEU A 35 5.00 -2.57 -8.69
CA LEU A 35 4.72 -2.40 -7.28
C LEU A 35 4.64 -0.90 -6.96
N GLY A 36 3.43 -0.42 -6.65
CA GLY A 36 3.17 0.97 -6.30
C GLY A 36 3.47 1.23 -4.83
N VAL A 37 4.48 2.03 -4.54
CA VAL A 37 4.84 2.37 -3.15
C VAL A 37 3.98 3.54 -2.69
N VAL A 38 3.12 3.31 -1.70
CA VAL A 38 2.12 4.26 -1.18
C VAL A 38 2.26 4.52 0.33
N LYS A 39 3.40 4.16 0.93
CA LYS A 39 3.75 4.50 2.31
C LYS A 39 3.69 6.02 2.58
N ALA A 40 3.61 6.39 3.86
CA ALA A 40 3.51 7.75 4.36
C ALA A 40 2.39 8.54 3.68
N ASP A 41 1.18 7.97 3.67
CA ASP A 41 0.01 8.56 3.02
C ASP A 41 0.21 8.83 1.51
N ALA A 42 0.78 7.86 0.79
CA ALA A 42 1.30 8.03 -0.57
C ALA A 42 2.22 9.27 -0.70
N TYR A 43 3.18 9.41 0.21
CA TYR A 43 4.08 10.56 0.27
C TYR A 43 3.32 11.89 0.42
N GLY A 44 2.20 11.88 1.15
CA GLY A 44 1.32 13.03 1.39
C GLY A 44 0.30 13.31 0.28
N HIS A 45 0.12 12.40 -0.68
CA HIS A 45 -0.84 12.55 -1.79
C HIS A 45 -2.20 11.87 -1.51
N GLY A 46 -2.36 11.19 -0.37
CA GLY A 46 -3.57 10.44 -0.03
C GLY A 46 -3.46 8.97 -0.44
N SER A 47 -3.12 8.10 0.53
CA SER A 47 -2.87 6.66 0.32
C SER A 47 -4.04 5.97 -0.36
N VAL A 48 -5.27 6.25 0.09
CA VAL A 48 -6.48 5.57 -0.37
C VAL A 48 -6.79 5.90 -1.83
N GLN A 49 -6.80 7.17 -2.20
CA GLN A 49 -7.12 7.64 -3.55
C GLN A 49 -6.06 7.16 -4.55
N VAL A 50 -4.78 7.31 -4.20
CA VAL A 50 -3.66 6.84 -5.01
C VAL A 50 -3.72 5.32 -5.20
N SER A 51 -3.99 4.56 -4.13
CA SER A 51 -4.06 3.11 -4.20
C SER A 51 -5.23 2.61 -5.04
N ARG A 52 -6.40 3.27 -4.97
CA ARG A 52 -7.56 2.95 -5.82
C ARG A 52 -7.23 3.14 -7.29
N LEU A 53 -6.61 4.27 -7.64
CA LEU A 53 -6.19 4.53 -9.01
C LEU A 53 -5.23 3.46 -9.52
N LEU A 54 -4.20 3.11 -8.73
CA LEU A 54 -3.23 2.08 -9.10
C LEU A 54 -3.88 0.69 -9.27
N GLN A 55 -4.86 0.36 -8.41
CA GLN A 55 -5.65 -0.87 -8.52
C GLN A 55 -6.46 -0.90 -9.82
N GLU A 56 -7.19 0.17 -10.12
CA GLU A 56 -8.01 0.30 -11.33
C GLU A 56 -7.15 0.31 -12.60
N SER A 57 -5.95 0.87 -12.50
CA SER A 57 -4.98 0.91 -13.61
C SER A 57 -4.22 -0.41 -13.81
N GLY A 58 -4.43 -1.41 -12.94
CA GLY A 58 -3.84 -2.74 -13.08
C GLY A 58 -2.41 -2.88 -12.57
N ALA A 59 -2.02 -2.12 -11.54
CA ALA A 59 -0.77 -2.41 -10.82
C ALA A 59 -0.84 -3.83 -10.20
N ASP A 60 0.31 -4.45 -9.96
CA ASP A 60 0.37 -5.84 -9.47
C ASP A 60 0.41 -5.93 -7.94
N TYR A 61 0.92 -4.89 -7.29
CA TYR A 61 1.13 -4.83 -5.85
C TYR A 61 1.11 -3.38 -5.35
N LEU A 62 0.80 -3.21 -4.08
CA LEU A 62 1.06 -1.98 -3.33
C LEU A 62 2.07 -2.24 -2.23
N ALA A 63 2.81 -1.21 -1.84
CA ALA A 63 3.73 -1.29 -0.72
C ALA A 63 3.60 -0.12 0.26
N VAL A 64 3.57 -0.47 1.54
CA VAL A 64 3.45 0.45 2.68
C VAL A 64 4.62 0.22 3.66
N SER A 65 4.69 1.04 4.70
CA SER A 65 5.75 0.97 5.71
C SER A 65 5.30 0.34 7.04
N SER A 66 3.99 0.31 7.33
CA SER A 66 3.45 -0.24 8.57
C SER A 66 2.15 -1.03 8.35
N ILE A 67 1.76 -1.77 9.40
CA ILE A 67 0.48 -2.48 9.49
C ILE A 67 -0.71 -1.52 9.50
N ASP A 68 -0.63 -0.40 10.21
CA ASP A 68 -1.70 0.62 10.23
C ASP A 68 -2.03 1.12 8.82
N GLU A 69 -1.01 1.44 8.02
CA GLU A 69 -1.19 1.86 6.63
C GLU A 69 -1.82 0.73 5.79
N ALA A 70 -1.39 -0.52 5.99
CA ALA A 70 -1.94 -1.67 5.28
C ALA A 70 -3.43 -1.89 5.60
N VAL A 71 -3.80 -1.79 6.88
CA VAL A 71 -5.18 -1.96 7.35
C VAL A 71 -6.07 -0.80 6.90
N GLU A 72 -5.56 0.45 6.88
CA GLU A 72 -6.28 1.60 6.31
C GLU A 72 -6.69 1.33 4.85
N LEU A 73 -5.76 0.83 4.02
CA LEU A 73 -6.05 0.51 2.62
C LEU A 73 -7.15 -0.56 2.52
N ARG A 74 -7.10 -1.60 3.37
CA ARG A 74 -8.09 -2.69 3.39
C ARG A 74 -9.47 -2.20 3.79
N HIS A 75 -9.58 -1.39 4.83
CA HIS A 75 -10.85 -0.78 5.25
C HIS A 75 -11.45 0.12 4.15
N ASN A 76 -10.63 0.65 3.25
CA ASN A 76 -11.05 1.48 2.14
C ASN A 76 -11.24 0.73 0.81
N GLY A 77 -11.29 -0.61 0.85
CA GLY A 77 -11.68 -1.44 -0.29
C GLY A 77 -10.55 -1.78 -1.26
N ILE A 78 -9.29 -1.59 -0.87
CA ILE A 78 -8.15 -2.11 -1.62
C ILE A 78 -8.07 -3.61 -1.43
N THR A 79 -8.21 -4.37 -2.52
CA THR A 79 -8.24 -5.84 -2.52
C THR A 79 -6.98 -6.45 -3.11
N MET A 80 -6.19 -5.66 -3.85
CA MET A 80 -4.94 -6.14 -4.42
C MET A 80 -3.88 -6.45 -3.33
N PRO A 81 -2.86 -7.26 -3.66
CA PRO A 81 -1.82 -7.60 -2.70
C PRO A 81 -1.07 -6.36 -2.16
N VAL A 82 -0.82 -6.35 -0.85
CA VAL A 82 -0.12 -5.26 -0.15
C VAL A 82 1.09 -5.84 0.57
N LEU A 83 2.25 -5.22 0.40
CA LEU A 83 3.52 -5.57 1.03
C LEU A 83 3.90 -4.51 2.07
N ILE A 84 4.13 -4.91 3.32
CA ILE A 84 4.81 -4.08 4.30
C ILE A 84 6.32 -4.22 4.10
N LEU A 85 6.96 -3.10 3.78
CA LEU A 85 8.42 -3.01 3.63
C LEU A 85 9.13 -2.89 4.98
N GLY A 86 8.43 -2.38 5.99
CA GLY A 86 8.94 -2.16 7.34
C GLY A 86 8.79 -3.38 8.27
N HIS A 87 8.86 -3.11 9.56
CA HIS A 87 8.70 -4.09 10.63
C HIS A 87 7.25 -4.15 11.10
N THR A 88 6.79 -5.36 11.45
CA THR A 88 5.53 -5.55 12.17
C THR A 88 5.83 -6.16 13.55
N PRO A 89 5.32 -5.58 14.65
CA PRO A 89 5.41 -6.19 15.97
C PRO A 89 4.76 -7.59 15.96
N LYS A 90 5.28 -8.50 16.79
CA LYS A 90 4.78 -9.88 16.78
C LYS A 90 3.31 -9.97 17.21
N GLU A 91 2.88 -9.05 18.08
CA GLU A 91 1.52 -8.95 18.59
C GLU A 91 0.50 -8.63 17.48
N GLU A 92 0.96 -8.08 16.36
CA GLU A 92 0.14 -7.67 15.22
C GLU A 92 0.19 -8.66 14.05
N VAL A 93 0.87 -9.81 14.22
CA VAL A 93 0.93 -10.85 13.17
C VAL A 93 -0.47 -11.38 12.81
N SER A 94 -1.36 -11.47 13.80
CA SER A 94 -2.76 -11.85 13.56
C SER A 94 -3.47 -10.91 12.59
N GLU A 95 -3.18 -9.60 12.63
CA GLU A 95 -3.75 -8.62 11.70
C GLU A 95 -3.17 -8.75 10.29
N LEU A 96 -1.90 -9.16 10.13
CA LEU A 96 -1.34 -9.49 8.81
C LEU A 96 -2.16 -10.58 8.12
N ILE A 97 -2.45 -11.66 8.86
CA ILE A 97 -3.16 -12.84 8.32
C ILE A 97 -4.61 -12.49 8.01
N LYS A 98 -5.31 -11.90 8.99
CA LYS A 98 -6.71 -11.49 8.88
C LYS A 98 -6.96 -10.56 7.69
N ASN A 99 -6.02 -9.66 7.42
CA ASN A 99 -6.14 -8.67 6.34
C ASN A 99 -5.41 -9.07 5.05
N ASN A 100 -4.86 -10.29 4.97
CA ASN A 100 -4.11 -10.81 3.82
C ASN A 100 -3.01 -9.82 3.36
N ILE A 101 -2.12 -9.46 4.30
CA ILE A 101 -1.00 -8.55 4.10
C ILE A 101 0.30 -9.35 4.05
N THR A 102 1.11 -9.07 3.03
CA THR A 102 2.44 -9.68 2.90
C THR A 102 3.45 -8.90 3.72
N GLN A 103 4.31 -9.61 4.45
CA GLN A 103 5.30 -9.02 5.32
C GLN A 103 6.71 -9.34 4.83
N ALA A 104 7.54 -8.31 4.67
CA ALA A 104 8.97 -8.50 4.46
C ALA A 104 9.63 -9.09 5.72
N VAL A 105 10.46 -10.12 5.55
CA VAL A 105 11.18 -10.74 6.67
C VAL A 105 12.68 -10.70 6.39
N THR A 106 13.45 -10.11 7.30
CA THR A 106 14.87 -9.81 7.08
C THR A 106 15.81 -10.87 7.64
N CYS A 107 15.34 -11.73 8.55
CA CYS A 107 16.14 -12.80 9.13
C CYS A 107 15.28 -13.99 9.57
N ARG A 108 15.92 -15.15 9.72
CA ARG A 108 15.26 -16.40 10.15
C ARG A 108 14.59 -16.28 11.52
N ALA A 109 15.20 -15.57 12.47
CA ALA A 109 14.63 -15.40 13.81
C ALA A 109 13.26 -14.71 13.74
N LYS A 110 13.13 -13.67 12.92
CA LYS A 110 11.86 -12.97 12.73
C LYS A 110 10.82 -13.82 11.98
N ALA A 111 11.25 -14.64 11.03
CA ALA A 111 10.37 -15.59 10.34
C ALA A 111 9.76 -16.62 11.30
N LEU A 112 10.56 -17.13 12.24
CA LEU A 112 10.08 -18.07 13.25
C LEU A 112 9.13 -17.41 14.24
N GLU A 113 9.45 -16.21 14.72
CA GLU A 113 8.56 -15.43 15.60
C GLU A 113 7.19 -15.21 14.94
N TYR A 114 7.16 -14.80 13.67
CA TYR A 114 5.89 -14.67 12.95
C TYR A 114 5.18 -15.99 12.72
N SER A 115 5.92 -17.09 12.49
CA SER A 115 5.31 -18.41 12.31
C SER A 115 4.64 -18.93 13.58
N GLU A 116 5.21 -18.64 14.76
CA GLU A 116 4.65 -19.01 16.06
C GLU A 116 3.34 -18.26 16.32
N GLU A 117 3.30 -16.96 16.05
CA GLU A 117 2.10 -16.12 16.23
C GLU A 117 1.03 -16.36 15.15
N ALA A 118 1.40 -16.97 14.01
CA ALA A 118 0.49 -17.32 12.92
C ALA A 118 -0.23 -18.67 13.10
N SER A 119 0.15 -19.44 14.13
CA SER A 119 -0.33 -20.80 14.38
C SER A 119 -1.67 -20.85 15.13
#